data_AF-A0A941HQU5-F1
#
_entry.id   AF-A0A941HQU5-F1
#
_cell.length_a   1.000
_cell.length_b   1.000
_cell.length_c   1.000
_cell.angle_alpha   90.00
_cell.angle_beta   90.00
_cell.angle_gamma   90.00
#
_symmetry.space_group_name_H-M   'P 1'
#
loop_
_entity.id
_entity.type
_entity.pdbx_description
1 polymer ?
#
loop_
_entity_poly.entity_id
_entity_poly.type
_entity_poly.pdbx_seq_one_letter_code
_entity_poly.pdbx_strand_id
1 'polypeptide(L)'
;MTPEEAMDRIDIMISDDKLWEHYTQDGKIAFQNALKASREAIKKKVPAKPVHDGVENQCPQCGNYVSETRENIAWVQYEVIEFDGSEVFRDKYCSECGQAIDWSDEE
;
A
#
# COMPACT_ATOMS: atom_id res chain seq x y z
N MET A 1 9.97 7.39 12.35
CA MET A 1 8.56 7.02 12.56
C MET A 1 8.25 5.93 11.58
N THR A 2 7.91 4.73 12.05
CA THR A 2 7.51 3.62 11.17
C THR A 2 6.08 3.83 10.67
N PRO A 3 5.65 3.14 9.60
CA PRO A 3 4.25 3.15 9.18
C PRO A 3 3.28 2.76 10.29
N GLU A 4 3.64 1.78 11.12
CA GLU A 4 2.86 1.32 12.28
C GLU A 4 2.70 2.43 13.31
N GLU A 5 3.81 3.06 13.73
CA GLU A 5 3.78 4.18 14.67
C GLU A 5 2.94 5.36 14.16
N ALA A 6 2.92 5.59 12.84
CA ALA A 6 2.11 6.64 12.23
C ALA A 6 0.62 6.29 12.24
N MET A 7 0.26 5.04 11.92
CA MET A 7 -1.12 4.56 11.98
C MET A 7 -1.66 4.58 13.42
N ASP A 8 -0.87 4.15 14.40
CA ASP A 8 -1.25 4.17 15.82
C ASP A 8 -1.57 5.60 16.30
N ARG A 9 -0.74 6.58 15.88
CA ARG A 9 -1.00 7.99 16.18
C ARG A 9 -2.29 8.50 15.55
N ILE A 10 -2.58 8.10 14.31
CA ILE A 10 -3.84 8.45 13.65
C ILE A 10 -5.03 7.82 14.39
N ASP A 11 -4.91 6.57 14.81
CA ASP A 11 -5.96 5.88 15.57
C ASP A 11 -6.25 6.57 16.91
N ILE A 12 -5.20 7.02 17.61
CA ILE A 12 -5.33 7.87 18.81
C ILE A 12 -6.08 9.16 18.47
N MET A 13 -5.67 9.89 17.43
CA MET A 13 -6.31 11.15 17.03
C MET A 13 -7.79 10.96 16.69
N ILE A 14 -8.16 9.89 15.97
CA ILE A 14 -9.56 9.60 15.63
C ILE A 14 -10.39 9.36 16.89
N SER A 15 -9.83 8.65 17.87
CA SER A 15 -10.51 8.23 19.11
C SER A 15 -10.57 9.30 20.22
N ASP A 16 -9.71 10.31 20.17
CA ASP A 16 -9.62 11.34 21.21
C ASP A 16 -10.76 12.35 21.09
N ASP A 17 -11.83 12.15 21.86
CA ASP A 17 -12.98 13.05 21.88
C ASP A 17 -12.63 14.49 22.26
N LYS A 18 -11.56 14.72 23.03
CA LYS A 18 -11.14 16.08 23.41
C LYS A 18 -10.63 16.89 22.22
N LEU A 19 -10.02 16.24 21.23
CA LEU A 19 -9.61 16.91 19.99
C LEU A 19 -10.80 17.45 19.21
N TRP A 20 -11.99 16.85 19.40
CA TRP A 20 -13.18 17.13 18.61
C TRP A 20 -14.17 18.07 19.30
N GLU A 21 -13.97 18.43 20.57
CA GLU A 21 -14.91 19.21 21.40
C GLU A 21 -15.32 20.57 20.79
N HIS A 22 -14.45 21.16 19.98
CA HIS A 22 -14.67 22.48 19.36
C HIS A 22 -15.09 22.42 17.89
N TYR A 23 -15.23 21.22 17.32
CA TYR A 23 -15.65 21.05 15.94
C TYR A 23 -17.17 20.97 15.83
N THR A 24 -17.71 21.47 14.73
CA THR A 24 -19.08 21.10 14.33
C THR A 24 -19.14 19.60 14.06
N GLN A 25 -20.33 18.99 14.15
CA GLN A 25 -20.49 17.57 13.86
C GLN A 25 -19.99 17.22 12.44
N ASP A 26 -20.32 18.04 11.44
CA ASP A 26 -19.86 17.84 10.06
C ASP A 26 -18.34 18.00 9.94
N GLY A 27 -17.76 18.96 10.65
CA GLY A 27 -16.32 19.16 10.73
C GLY A 27 -15.61 17.95 11.33
N LYS A 28 -16.12 17.42 12.45
CA LYS A 28 -15.60 16.19 13.09
C LYS A 28 -15.62 15.02 12.09
N ILE A 29 -16.75 14.81 11.41
CA ILE A 29 -16.90 13.72 10.44
C ILE A 29 -15.91 13.88 9.27
N ALA A 30 -15.79 15.08 8.71
CA ALA A 30 -14.87 15.33 7.59
C ALA A 30 -13.41 15.06 7.96
N PHE A 31 -12.96 15.57 9.12
CA PHE A 31 -11.59 15.33 9.60
C PHE A 31 -11.32 13.88 9.94
N GLN A 32 -12.25 13.20 10.62
CA GLN A 32 -12.12 11.78 10.92
C GLN A 32 -12.05 10.93 9.64
N ASN A 33 -12.83 11.26 8.61
CA ASN A 33 -12.76 10.58 7.31
C ASN A 33 -11.41 10.82 6.60
N ALA A 34 -10.89 12.05 6.66
CA ALA A 34 -9.57 12.37 6.12
C ALA A 34 -8.47 11.57 6.83
N LEU A 35 -8.51 11.50 8.16
CA LEU A 35 -7.57 10.70 8.96
C LEU A 35 -7.64 9.21 8.61
N LYS A 36 -8.84 8.64 8.47
CA LYS A 36 -9.03 7.26 8.02
C LYS A 36 -8.44 7.02 6.63
N ALA A 37 -8.66 7.94 5.69
CA ALA A 37 -8.07 7.84 4.35
C ALA A 37 -6.54 7.92 4.39
N SER A 38 -5.97 8.79 5.22
CA SER A 38 -4.52 8.87 5.44
C SER A 38 -3.97 7.58 6.04
N ARG A 39 -4.67 6.98 7.01
CA ARG A 39 -4.30 5.69 7.60
C ARG A 39 -4.21 4.59 6.55
N GLU A 40 -5.24 4.44 5.70
CA GLU A 40 -5.25 3.44 4.64
C GLU A 40 -4.15 3.69 3.58
N ALA A 41 -3.83 4.96 3.30
CA ALA A 41 -2.71 5.28 2.42
C ALA A 41 -1.35 4.90 3.02
N ILE A 42 -1.16 5.07 4.33
CA ILE A 42 0.06 4.65 5.04
C ILE A 42 0.16 3.12 5.09
N LYS A 43 -0.95 2.42 5.34
CA LYS A 43 -1.00 0.95 5.34
C LYS A 43 -0.45 0.38 4.04
N LYS A 44 -0.81 0.97 2.90
CA LYS A 44 -0.32 0.58 1.57
C LYS A 44 1.18 0.79 1.35
N LYS A 45 1.86 1.54 2.22
CA LYS A 45 3.32 1.71 2.19
C LYS A 45 4.08 0.59 2.89
N VAL A 46 3.41 -0.23 3.70
CA VAL A 46 3.98 -1.47 4.24
C VAL A 46 3.99 -2.49 3.10
N PRO A 47 5.17 -2.96 2.64
CA PRO A 47 5.25 -3.97 1.59
C PRO A 47 4.51 -5.25 2.00
N ALA A 48 3.80 -5.86 1.05
CA ALA A 48 3.08 -7.10 1.27
C ALA A 48 3.37 -8.06 0.12
N LYS A 49 3.53 -9.35 0.45
CA LYS A 49 3.80 -10.38 -0.54
C LYS A 49 2.63 -10.55 -1.51
N PRO A 50 2.88 -10.71 -2.81
CA PRO A 50 1.84 -11.03 -3.76
C PRO A 50 1.24 -12.41 -3.46
N VAL A 51 -0.02 -12.59 -3.84
CA VAL A 51 -0.70 -13.88 -3.78
C VAL A 51 -0.52 -14.57 -5.14
N HIS A 52 0.04 -15.77 -5.15
CA HIS A 52 0.15 -16.56 -6.37
C HIS A 52 -1.11 -17.40 -6.57
N ASP A 53 -1.84 -17.20 -7.66
CA ASP A 53 -3.08 -17.92 -7.96
C ASP A 53 -2.86 -19.24 -8.74
N GLY A 54 -1.60 -19.61 -8.97
CA GLY A 54 -1.18 -20.77 -9.76
C GLY A 54 -0.84 -20.42 -11.22
N VAL A 55 -1.09 -19.18 -11.66
CA VAL A 55 -0.73 -18.70 -12.99
C VAL A 55 0.05 -17.40 -12.89
N GLU A 56 -0.46 -16.41 -12.15
CA GLU A 56 0.12 -15.07 -12.03
C GLU A 56 0.16 -14.60 -10.57
N ASN A 57 0.94 -13.54 -10.35
CA ASN A 57 1.03 -12.87 -9.06
C ASN A 57 -0.03 -11.78 -8.96
N GLN A 58 -0.77 -11.75 -7.86
CA GLN A 58 -1.83 -10.79 -7.61
C GLN A 58 -1.51 -9.90 -6.41
N CYS A 59 -1.94 -8.64 -6.50
CA CYS A 59 -1.88 -7.71 -5.39
C CYS A 59 -2.70 -8.24 -4.22
N PRO A 60 -2.13 -8.35 -3.01
CA PRO A 60 -2.83 -8.93 -1.85
C PRO A 60 -3.99 -8.06 -1.36
N GLN A 61 -4.06 -6.79 -1.77
CA GLN A 61 -5.07 -5.84 -1.32
C GLN A 61 -6.28 -5.74 -2.25
N CYS A 62 -6.08 -5.77 -3.57
CA CYS A 62 -7.15 -5.58 -4.54
C CYS A 62 -7.34 -6.75 -5.52
N GLY A 63 -6.46 -7.76 -5.50
CA GLY A 63 -6.50 -8.91 -6.40
C GLY A 63 -6.08 -8.61 -7.85
N ASN A 64 -5.70 -7.37 -8.17
CA ASN A 64 -5.23 -7.05 -9.52
C ASN A 64 -3.87 -7.69 -9.79
N TYR A 65 -3.63 -8.12 -11.02
CA TYR A 65 -2.35 -8.68 -11.44
C TYR A 65 -1.21 -7.68 -11.22
N VAL A 66 -0.09 -8.20 -10.72
CA VAL A 66 1.19 -7.51 -10.59
C VAL A 66 2.22 -8.30 -11.38
N SER A 67 2.96 -7.62 -12.23
CA SER A 67 3.75 -8.28 -13.27
C SER A 67 5.22 -8.38 -12.90
N GLU A 68 5.85 -9.45 -13.41
CA GLU A 68 7.31 -9.62 -13.45
C GLU A 68 7.88 -9.26 -14.85
N THR A 69 7.06 -8.66 -15.73
CA THR A 69 7.37 -8.51 -17.16
C THR A 69 7.19 -7.09 -17.68
N ARG A 70 8.02 -6.77 -18.68
CA ARG A 70 8.26 -5.44 -19.28
C ARG A 70 7.06 -4.79 -20.01
N GLU A 71 5.91 -5.46 -20.10
CA GLU A 71 4.88 -5.15 -21.10
C GLU A 71 3.98 -3.93 -20.76
N ASN A 72 4.09 -3.33 -19.57
CA ASN A 72 3.15 -2.27 -19.14
C ASN A 72 3.77 -0.99 -18.53
N ILE A 73 5.02 -0.65 -18.87
CA ILE A 73 5.78 0.34 -18.06
C ILE A 73 6.06 1.64 -18.83
N ALA A 74 5.12 2.58 -18.80
CA ALA A 74 5.45 4.01 -18.98
C ALA A 74 5.44 4.80 -17.66
N TRP A 75 4.78 4.30 -16.60
CA TRP A 75 4.53 5.08 -15.38
C TRP A 75 4.67 4.31 -14.05
N VAL A 76 5.02 3.01 -14.08
CA VAL A 76 5.12 2.18 -12.88
C VAL A 76 6.58 2.14 -12.41
N GLN A 77 6.81 2.30 -11.10
CA GLN A 77 8.14 2.08 -10.53
C GLN A 77 8.41 0.58 -10.46
N TYR A 78 9.49 0.14 -11.09
CA TYR A 78 9.92 -1.25 -11.11
C TYR A 78 11.31 -1.40 -10.48
N GLU A 79 11.65 -2.63 -10.12
CA GLU A 79 13.03 -3.07 -9.91
C GLU A 79 13.45 -4.02 -11.03
N VAL A 80 14.73 -3.98 -11.37
CA VAL A 80 15.34 -4.93 -12.31
C VAL A 80 16.16 -5.91 -11.49
N ILE A 81 15.87 -7.20 -11.65
CA ILE A 81 16.63 -8.29 -11.04
C ILE A 81 17.13 -9.23 -12.13
N GLU A 82 18.22 -9.95 -11.85
CA GLU A 82 18.72 -11.00 -12.74
C GLU A 82 18.19 -12.35 -12.25
N PHE A 83 17.50 -13.07 -13.13
CA PHE A 83 16.97 -14.40 -12.86
C PHE A 83 17.32 -15.32 -14.04
N ASP A 84 18.04 -16.41 -13.77
CA ASP A 84 18.50 -17.38 -14.77
C ASP A 84 19.17 -16.74 -16.01
N GLY A 85 20.03 -15.74 -15.77
CA GLY A 85 20.75 -15.00 -16.81
C GLY A 85 19.89 -14.04 -17.65
N SER A 86 18.65 -13.78 -17.23
CA SER A 86 17.72 -12.84 -17.87
C SER A 86 17.32 -11.71 -16.92
N GLU A 87 17.14 -10.49 -17.46
CA GLU A 87 16.59 -9.35 -16.71
C GLU A 87 15.07 -9.48 -16.54
N VAL A 88 14.61 -9.51 -15.29
CA VAL A 88 13.21 -9.56 -14.90
C VAL A 88 12.81 -8.24 -14.24
N PHE A 89 11.60 -7.76 -14.50
CA PHE A 89 11.11 -6.45 -14.07
C PHE A 89 9.97 -6.63 -13.06
N ARG A 90 10.21 -6.36 -11.78
CA ARG A 90 9.17 -6.54 -10.75
C ARG A 90 8.54 -5.20 -10.34
N ASP A 91 7.21 -5.16 -10.28
CA ASP A 91 6.46 -3.96 -9.91
C ASP A 91 6.65 -3.61 -8.42
N LYS A 92 7.19 -2.43 -8.09
CA LYS A 92 7.33 -2.02 -6.66
C LYS A 92 5.99 -1.70 -6.00
N TYR A 93 4.99 -1.33 -6.81
CA TYR A 93 3.66 -0.98 -6.35
C TYR A 93 2.60 -1.52 -7.30
N CYS A 94 1.46 -1.96 -6.77
CA CYS A 94 0.28 -2.25 -7.56
C CYS A 94 -0.19 -0.98 -8.28
N SER A 95 -0.32 -1.04 -9.61
CA SER A 95 -0.78 0.07 -10.47
C SER A 95 -2.20 0.55 -10.13
N GLU A 96 -3.07 -0.37 -9.68
CA GLU A 96 -4.48 -0.06 -9.40
C GLU A 96 -4.70 0.57 -8.03
N CYS A 97 -4.06 0.03 -6.98
CA CYS A 97 -4.36 0.45 -5.61
C CYS A 97 -3.20 1.12 -4.87
N GLY A 98 -1.99 1.09 -5.43
CA GLY A 98 -0.78 1.68 -4.85
C GLY A 98 -0.15 0.90 -3.70
N GLN A 99 -0.57 -0.34 -3.47
CA GLN A 99 0.03 -1.25 -2.47
C GLN A 99 1.49 -1.53 -2.83
N ALA A 100 2.41 -1.29 -1.91
CA ALA A 100 3.81 -1.70 -2.05
C ALA A 100 3.89 -3.24 -2.08
N ILE A 101 4.64 -3.78 -3.03
CA ILE A 101 4.78 -5.22 -3.22
C ILE A 101 6.14 -5.67 -2.67
N ASP A 102 6.11 -6.75 -1.90
CA ASP A 102 7.30 -7.41 -1.40
C ASP A 102 7.62 -8.63 -2.28
N TRP A 103 8.69 -8.51 -3.07
CA TRP A 103 9.20 -9.57 -3.93
C TRP A 103 10.40 -10.30 -3.31
N SER A 104 10.67 -10.10 -2.02
CA SER A 104 11.70 -10.90 -1.36
C SER A 104 11.26 -12.37 -1.32
N ASP A 105 12.01 -13.22 -2.00
CA ASP A 105 11.87 -14.66 -1.87
C ASP A 105 12.19 -15.03 -0.40
N GLU A 106 11.32 -15.81 0.24
CA GLU A 106 11.72 -16.48 1.49
C GLU A 106 12.70 -17.58 1.07
N GLU A 107 13.96 -17.47 1.53
CA GLU A 107 15.06 -18.42 1.28
C GLU A 107 14.65 -19.90 1.30
#